data_AF-A0A3A9KDN3-F1
#
_entry.id   AF-A0A3A9KDN3-F1
#
_cell.length_a   1.000
_cell.length_b   1.000
_cell.length_c   1.000
_cell.angle_alpha   90.00
_cell.angle_beta   90.00
_cell.angle_gamma   90.00
#
_symmetry.space_group_name_H-M   'P 1'
#
loop_
_entity.id
_entity.type
_entity.pdbx_description
1 polymer ?
#
loop_
_entity_poly.entity_id
_entity_poly.type
_entity_poly.pdbx_seq_one_letter_code
_entity_poly.pdbx_strand_id
1 'polypeptide(L)'
;MNIKIENTQGNLFGPSGAFNIASGASATGTNSSMVINGVTVENQSNNFTINGIQFNLRQTMTDTATLRVESDIDGVVANIKGFIDKYNETIDAINAKLSEERYRDYLPLTDEQKKDMKDTDIKLWEEKAKSGLLRSDPLLSGIVDKMRQALYTPVSGLRSDMDSLIEIGITTGGYWEKGKLHLDESKLRDALAKDPNAVAKLFTVFSDDKNTDNNGIAVRLYNVIKSGMDSITDKAGGGDYQLYDNSLLGKQVRDINDRISIMEDQLKSIEDRYYRQFTQMEQAIAAMNQQSMWLSQQLGMGGQG
;
A
#
# COMPACT_ATOMS: atom_id res chain seq x y z
N MET A 1 35.17 -39.41 3.77
CA MET A 1 34.61 -40.53 4.57
C MET A 1 34.81 -41.78 3.74
N ASN A 2 35.58 -42.77 4.22
CA ASN A 2 35.93 -43.95 3.42
C ASN A 2 34.90 -45.04 3.68
N ILE A 3 34.03 -45.31 2.72
CA ILE A 3 33.10 -46.44 2.80
C ILE A 3 33.79 -47.64 2.14
N LYS A 4 34.14 -48.63 2.96
CA LYS A 4 34.63 -49.92 2.49
C LYS A 4 33.47 -50.90 2.54
N ILE A 5 33.04 -51.39 1.38
CA ILE A 5 32.01 -52.43 1.28
C ILE A 5 32.74 -53.75 1.06
N GLU A 6 32.70 -54.62 2.06
CA GLU A 6 33.26 -55.97 1.98
C GLU A 6 32.13 -57.00 1.93
N ASN A 7 32.18 -57.88 0.93
CA ASN A 7 31.27 -59.01 0.85
C ASN A 7 31.76 -60.10 1.79
N THR A 8 31.14 -60.23 2.96
CA THR A 8 31.56 -61.20 3.96
C THR A 8 31.05 -62.62 3.63
N GLN A 9 29.89 -62.78 2.96
CA GLN A 9 29.36 -64.05 2.44
C GLN A 9 28.36 -63.84 1.28
N GLY A 10 28.37 -64.73 0.27
CA GLY A 10 27.42 -64.76 -0.86
C GLY A 10 27.99 -64.23 -2.19
N ASN A 11 27.19 -64.26 -3.26
CA ASN A 11 27.57 -63.84 -4.63
C ASN A 11 27.04 -62.43 -5.00
N LEU A 12 26.90 -61.53 -4.02
CA LEU A 12 26.34 -60.20 -4.27
C LEU A 12 27.27 -59.31 -5.14
N PHE A 13 28.58 -59.55 -5.08
CA PHE A 13 29.64 -58.84 -5.81
C PHE A 13 30.54 -59.82 -6.60
N GLY A 14 31.18 -59.38 -7.69
CA GLY A 14 32.05 -60.18 -8.56
C GLY A 14 31.51 -60.38 -10.00
N PRO A 15 32.28 -61.01 -10.92
CA PRO A 15 31.95 -61.10 -12.36
C PRO A 15 30.65 -61.85 -12.69
N SER A 16 30.10 -62.58 -11.71
CA SER A 16 28.85 -63.33 -11.81
C SER A 16 27.86 -62.94 -10.70
N GLY A 17 28.05 -61.78 -10.07
CA GLY A 17 27.24 -61.31 -8.95
C GLY A 17 26.08 -60.43 -9.37
N ALA A 18 25.03 -60.37 -8.54
CA ALA A 18 23.76 -59.73 -8.89
C ALA A 18 23.88 -58.23 -9.25
N PHE A 19 24.88 -57.52 -8.72
CA PHE A 19 25.11 -56.11 -9.02
C PHE A 19 26.24 -55.85 -10.02
N ASN A 20 26.96 -56.88 -10.50
CA ASN A 20 28.11 -56.73 -11.41
C ASN A 20 29.19 -55.72 -10.96
N ILE A 21 29.29 -55.44 -9.66
CA ILE A 21 30.34 -54.61 -9.09
C ILE A 21 31.55 -55.51 -8.78
N ALA A 22 32.72 -55.16 -9.31
CA ALA A 22 33.96 -55.92 -9.08
C ALA A 22 34.31 -55.97 -7.58
N SER A 23 34.67 -57.16 -7.07
CA SER A 23 35.10 -57.30 -5.68
C SER A 23 36.39 -56.51 -5.44
N GLY A 24 36.44 -55.71 -4.38
CA GLY A 24 37.58 -54.84 -4.07
C GLY A 24 37.57 -53.47 -4.73
N ALA A 25 36.51 -53.10 -5.48
CA ALA A 25 36.33 -51.73 -5.96
C ALA A 25 36.13 -50.78 -4.76
N SER A 26 37.15 -49.99 -4.45
CA SER A 26 37.08 -48.92 -3.44
C SER A 26 37.10 -47.58 -4.17
N ALA A 27 36.13 -46.72 -3.86
CA ALA A 27 36.12 -45.33 -4.33
C ALA A 27 36.49 -44.45 -3.13
N THR A 28 37.66 -43.80 -3.19
CA THR A 28 38.06 -42.81 -2.20
C THR A 28 37.46 -41.46 -2.58
N GLY A 29 36.81 -40.79 -1.63
CA GLY A 29 36.40 -39.40 -1.81
C GLY A 29 37.65 -38.53 -1.90
N THR A 30 37.82 -37.85 -3.02
CA THR A 30 38.89 -36.87 -3.22
C THR A 30 38.32 -35.46 -3.08
N ASN A 31 39.11 -34.54 -2.53
CA ASN A 31 38.74 -33.13 -2.52
C ASN A 31 38.65 -32.64 -3.97
N SER A 32 37.72 -31.73 -4.21
CA SER A 32 37.72 -30.97 -5.45
C SER A 32 38.91 -30.01 -5.45
N SER A 33 39.51 -29.77 -6.61
CA SER A 33 40.67 -28.90 -6.77
C SER A 33 40.50 -28.04 -8.00
N MET A 34 40.75 -26.74 -7.87
CA MET A 34 40.70 -25.77 -8.97
C MET A 34 41.83 -24.75 -8.85
N VAL A 35 42.25 -24.17 -9.97
CA VAL A 35 43.24 -23.10 -9.99
C VAL A 35 42.55 -21.78 -10.35
N ILE A 36 42.56 -20.80 -9.44
CA ILE A 36 42.03 -19.46 -9.65
C ILE A 36 43.21 -18.49 -9.67
N ASN A 37 43.44 -17.81 -10.81
CA ASN A 37 44.53 -16.83 -10.96
C ASN A 37 45.91 -17.35 -10.49
N GLY A 38 46.19 -18.64 -10.72
CA GLY A 38 47.44 -19.29 -10.31
C GLY A 38 47.49 -19.83 -8.89
N VAL A 39 46.42 -19.65 -8.09
CA VAL A 39 46.30 -20.20 -6.73
C VAL A 39 45.46 -21.46 -6.76
N THR A 40 46.00 -22.57 -6.26
CA THR A 40 45.26 -23.82 -6.07
C THR A 40 44.32 -23.71 -4.88
N VAL A 41 43.04 -23.97 -5.10
CA VAL A 41 42.00 -24.03 -4.07
C VAL A 41 41.44 -25.44 -4.03
N GLU A 42 41.46 -26.05 -2.85
CA GLU A 42 40.87 -27.36 -2.61
C GLU A 42 39.64 -27.25 -1.71
N ASN A 43 38.58 -27.97 -2.04
CA ASN A 43 37.35 -28.03 -1.25
C ASN A 43 36.88 -29.47 -1.05
N GLN A 44 36.23 -29.73 0.08
CA GLN A 44 35.66 -31.05 0.38
C GLN A 44 34.40 -31.37 -0.45
N SER A 45 33.86 -30.38 -1.18
CA SER A 45 32.64 -30.45 -1.96
C SER A 45 32.89 -29.91 -3.37
N ASN A 46 32.07 -30.34 -4.33
CA ASN A 46 32.00 -29.75 -5.67
C ASN A 46 31.14 -28.49 -5.72
N ASN A 47 30.39 -28.20 -4.65
CA ASN A 47 29.64 -26.97 -4.47
C ASN A 47 30.20 -26.18 -3.29
N PHE A 48 30.78 -25.02 -3.54
CA PHE A 48 31.40 -24.17 -2.55
C PHE A 48 31.36 -22.70 -2.98
N THR A 49 31.58 -21.78 -2.03
CA THR A 49 31.54 -20.34 -2.27
C THR A 49 32.90 -19.72 -1.96
N ILE A 50 33.40 -18.88 -2.86
CA ILE A 50 34.63 -18.09 -2.68
C ILE A 50 34.32 -16.64 -2.99
N ASN A 51 34.61 -15.73 -2.06
CA ASN A 51 34.39 -14.28 -2.21
C ASN A 51 32.97 -13.92 -2.70
N GLY A 52 31.95 -14.65 -2.22
CA GLY A 52 30.54 -14.43 -2.59
C GLY A 52 30.12 -15.06 -3.93
N ILE A 53 31.03 -15.70 -4.67
CA ILE A 53 30.72 -16.42 -5.91
C ILE A 53 30.54 -17.91 -5.58
N GLN A 54 29.38 -18.46 -5.93
CA GLN A 54 29.12 -19.88 -5.79
C GLN A 54 29.66 -20.65 -7.00
N PHE A 55 30.55 -21.61 -6.75
CA PHE A 55 31.12 -22.51 -7.74
C PHE A 55 30.44 -23.88 -7.65
N ASN A 56 30.05 -24.41 -8.80
CA ASN A 56 29.53 -25.77 -8.94
C ASN A 56 30.39 -26.53 -9.97
N LEU A 57 31.35 -27.31 -9.48
CA LEU A 57 32.25 -28.10 -10.30
C LEU A 57 31.52 -29.36 -10.80
N ARG A 58 31.36 -29.47 -12.12
CA ARG A 58 30.63 -30.57 -12.75
C ARG A 58 31.55 -31.60 -13.39
N GLN A 59 32.66 -31.15 -13.95
CA GLN A 59 33.62 -31.97 -14.67
C GLN A 59 35.00 -31.32 -14.65
N THR A 60 36.05 -32.13 -14.74
CA THR A 60 37.43 -31.67 -14.92
C THR A 60 37.58 -30.97 -16.26
N MET A 61 38.19 -29.78 -16.26
CA MET A 61 38.51 -29.02 -17.47
C MET A 61 39.95 -29.30 -17.90
N THR A 62 40.17 -29.40 -19.21
CA THR A 62 41.52 -29.49 -19.82
C THR A 62 42.07 -28.11 -20.21
N ASP A 63 41.18 -27.17 -20.50
CA ASP A 63 41.50 -25.81 -20.90
C ASP A 63 41.15 -24.78 -19.82
N THR A 64 41.75 -23.59 -19.90
CA THR A 64 41.49 -22.49 -18.96
C THR A 64 40.19 -21.77 -19.33
N ALA A 65 39.29 -21.57 -18.36
CA ALA A 65 38.11 -20.73 -18.51
C ALA A 65 38.35 -19.33 -17.95
N THR A 66 37.80 -18.31 -18.62
CA THR A 66 37.83 -16.93 -18.13
C THR A 66 36.47 -16.58 -17.52
N LEU A 67 36.44 -16.25 -16.23
CA LEU A 67 35.28 -15.70 -15.56
C LEU A 67 35.40 -14.18 -15.51
N ARG A 68 34.39 -13.47 -16.02
CA ARG A 68 34.31 -12.01 -15.93
C ARG A 68 33.10 -11.64 -15.09
N VAL A 69 33.35 -10.88 -14.03
CA VAL A 69 32.29 -10.35 -13.15
C VAL A 69 32.06 -8.90 -13.56
N GLU A 70 30.84 -8.59 -13.98
CA GLU A 70 30.42 -7.25 -14.38
C GLU A 70 29.20 -6.82 -13.57
N SER A 71 29.03 -5.50 -13.42
CA SER A 71 27.82 -4.93 -12.84
C SER A 71 26.64 -5.13 -13.79
N ASP A 72 25.53 -5.65 -13.27
CA ASP A 72 24.27 -5.77 -14.00
C ASP A 72 23.58 -4.39 -14.10
N ILE A 73 23.97 -3.60 -15.10
CA ILE A 73 23.40 -2.28 -15.36
C ILE A 73 21.91 -2.41 -15.75
N ASP A 74 21.55 -3.44 -16.51
CA ASP A 74 20.17 -3.63 -16.98
C ASP A 74 19.20 -3.89 -15.83
N GLY A 75 19.59 -4.75 -14.88
CA GLY A 75 18.81 -4.99 -13.67
C GLY A 75 18.61 -3.72 -12.84
N VAL A 76 19.64 -2.88 -12.71
CA VAL A 76 19.53 -1.61 -11.98
C VAL A 76 18.63 -0.62 -12.69
N VAL A 77 18.75 -0.48 -14.02
CA VAL A 77 17.86 0.37 -14.83
C VAL A 77 16.41 -0.08 -14.71
N ALA A 78 16.15 -1.39 -14.76
CA ALA A 78 14.80 -1.94 -14.60
C ALA A 78 14.21 -1.61 -13.22
N ASN A 79 14.99 -1.73 -12.14
CA ASN A 79 14.55 -1.38 -10.79
C ASN A 79 14.23 0.12 -10.67
N ILE A 80 15.07 0.99 -11.24
CA ILE A 80 14.84 2.45 -11.22
C ILE A 80 13.61 2.82 -12.04
N LYS A 81 13.37 2.17 -13.19
CA LYS A 81 12.13 2.34 -13.97
C LYS A 81 10.90 1.96 -13.14
N GLY A 82 10.91 0.79 -12.50
CA GLY A 82 9.80 0.35 -11.66
C GLY A 82 9.53 1.31 -10.49
N PHE A 83 10.58 1.89 -9.89
CA PHE A 83 10.44 2.94 -8.89
C PHE A 83 9.77 4.20 -9.46
N ILE A 84 10.19 4.69 -10.62
CA ILE A 84 9.62 5.86 -11.30
C ILE A 84 8.15 5.62 -11.64
N ASP A 85 7.82 4.44 -12.17
CA ASP A 85 6.44 4.08 -12.51
C ASP A 85 5.55 4.10 -11.28
N LYS A 86 5.98 3.48 -10.17
CA LYS A 86 5.21 3.47 -8.92
C LYS A 86 5.07 4.85 -8.30
N TYR A 87 6.11 5.68 -8.39
CA TYR A 87 6.02 7.08 -7.98
C TYR A 87 4.97 7.83 -8.82
N ASN A 88 5.04 7.71 -10.15
CA ASN A 88 4.13 8.39 -11.07
C ASN A 88 2.67 7.94 -10.89
N GLU A 89 2.42 6.63 -10.73
CA GLU A 89 1.10 6.08 -10.39
C GLU A 89 0.54 6.69 -9.08
N THR A 90 1.39 6.82 -8.05
CA THR A 90 1.00 7.38 -6.76
C THR A 90 0.66 8.87 -6.88
N ILE A 91 1.51 9.63 -7.58
CA ILE A 91 1.30 11.05 -7.86
C ILE A 91 0.02 11.26 -8.65
N ASP A 92 -0.26 10.41 -9.64
CA ASP A 92 -1.52 10.46 -10.41
C ASP A 92 -2.73 10.19 -9.52
N ALA A 93 -2.69 9.13 -8.71
CA ALA A 93 -3.79 8.78 -7.82
C ALA A 93 -4.14 9.91 -6.85
N ILE A 94 -3.14 10.52 -6.20
CA ILE A 94 -3.36 11.61 -5.25
C ILE A 94 -3.84 12.86 -5.98
N ASN A 95 -3.19 13.24 -7.10
CA ASN A 95 -3.57 14.43 -7.85
C ASN A 95 -4.97 14.33 -8.46
N ALA A 96 -5.39 13.14 -8.90
CA ALA A 96 -6.74 12.90 -9.40
C ALA A 96 -7.78 13.24 -8.33
N LYS A 97 -7.54 12.85 -7.07
CA LYS A 97 -8.41 13.20 -5.92
C LYS A 97 -8.35 14.67 -5.55
N LEU A 98 -7.16 15.28 -5.60
CA LEU A 98 -6.99 16.71 -5.30
C LEU A 98 -7.66 17.64 -6.33
N SER A 99 -7.80 17.20 -7.58
CA SER A 99 -8.42 17.99 -8.66
C SER A 99 -9.78 17.46 -9.14
N GLU A 100 -10.40 16.54 -8.40
CA GLU A 100 -11.70 15.97 -8.73
C GLU A 100 -12.79 17.06 -8.72
N GLU A 101 -13.65 17.07 -9.74
CA GLU A 101 -14.81 17.96 -9.77
C GLU A 101 -15.80 17.61 -8.65
N ARG A 102 -16.39 18.62 -8.02
CA ARG A 102 -17.35 18.43 -6.93
C ARG A 102 -18.77 18.68 -7.42
N TYR A 103 -19.57 17.63 -7.50
CA TYR A 103 -20.99 17.72 -7.84
C TYR A 103 -21.81 18.08 -6.59
N ARG A 104 -22.13 19.36 -6.40
CA ARG A 104 -22.81 19.86 -5.18
C ARG A 104 -24.28 19.46 -5.07
N ASP A 105 -24.92 19.15 -6.19
CA ASP A 105 -26.35 18.83 -6.24
C ASP A 105 -26.66 17.38 -5.83
N TYR A 106 -25.64 16.55 -5.65
CA TYR A 106 -25.75 15.15 -5.28
C TYR A 106 -25.51 14.99 -3.78
N LEU A 107 -26.57 15.08 -2.98
CA LEU A 107 -26.53 14.83 -1.54
C LEU A 107 -26.51 13.32 -1.23
N PRO A 108 -26.00 12.89 -0.06
CA PRO A 108 -26.12 11.50 0.38
C PRO A 108 -27.59 11.06 0.42
N LEU A 109 -27.89 9.91 -0.18
CA LEU A 109 -29.23 9.34 -0.20
C LEU A 109 -29.60 8.75 1.17
N THR A 110 -30.85 8.99 1.60
CA THR A 110 -31.42 8.29 2.76
C THR A 110 -31.75 6.85 2.42
N ASP A 111 -31.89 6.00 3.44
CA ASP A 111 -32.25 4.59 3.24
C ASP A 111 -33.62 4.43 2.56
N GLU A 112 -34.54 5.36 2.79
CA GLU A 112 -35.84 5.41 2.13
C GLU A 112 -35.70 5.74 0.65
N GLN A 113 -34.91 6.76 0.30
CA GLN A 113 -34.65 7.12 -1.10
C GLN A 113 -33.98 5.98 -1.86
N LYS A 114 -33.08 5.22 -1.22
CA LYS A 114 -32.43 4.08 -1.85
C LYS A 114 -33.41 2.95 -2.19
N LYS A 115 -34.43 2.71 -1.35
CA LYS A 115 -35.43 1.65 -1.59
C LYS A 115 -36.22 1.86 -2.88
N ASP A 116 -36.40 3.12 -3.28
CA ASP A 116 -37.17 3.49 -4.46
C ASP A 116 -36.30 3.63 -5.73
N MET A 117 -34.99 3.38 -5.63
CA MET A 117 -34.01 3.52 -6.72
C MET A 117 -33.42 2.19 -7.16
N LYS A 118 -32.93 2.13 -8.41
CA LYS A 118 -32.18 0.97 -8.91
C LYS A 118 -30.74 0.99 -8.39
N ASP A 119 -30.16 -0.18 -8.15
CA ASP A 119 -28.77 -0.32 -7.68
C ASP A 119 -27.73 0.44 -8.53
N THR A 120 -27.90 0.46 -9.86
CA THR A 120 -27.02 1.21 -10.76
C THR A 120 -27.11 2.71 -10.53
N ASP A 121 -28.31 3.22 -10.30
CA ASP A 121 -28.57 4.64 -10.09
C ASP A 121 -28.05 5.07 -8.72
N ILE A 122 -28.21 4.21 -7.70
CA ILE A 122 -27.64 4.42 -6.36
C ILE A 122 -26.12 4.51 -6.44
N LYS A 123 -25.44 3.59 -7.15
CA LYS A 123 -23.98 3.60 -7.30
C LYS A 123 -23.49 4.89 -7.97
N LEU A 124 -24.07 5.25 -9.12
CA LEU A 124 -23.72 6.47 -9.84
C LEU A 124 -23.99 7.73 -9.01
N TRP A 125 -25.07 7.74 -8.24
CA TRP A 125 -25.39 8.85 -7.34
C TRP A 125 -24.38 8.94 -6.20
N GLU A 126 -24.04 7.83 -5.56
CA GLU A 126 -23.05 7.79 -4.48
C GLU A 126 -21.65 8.18 -4.96
N GLU A 127 -21.25 7.78 -6.16
CA GLU A 127 -19.99 8.22 -6.77
C GLU A 127 -19.96 9.74 -6.95
N LYS A 128 -21.05 10.32 -7.47
CA LYS A 128 -21.17 11.78 -7.60
C LYS A 128 -21.24 12.48 -6.24
N ALA A 129 -21.95 11.93 -5.26
CA ALA A 129 -22.03 12.49 -3.91
C ALA A 129 -20.68 12.47 -3.19
N LYS A 130 -19.83 11.47 -3.48
CA LYS A 130 -18.45 11.36 -2.95
C LYS A 130 -17.41 12.15 -3.75
N SER A 131 -17.78 12.67 -4.91
CA SER A 131 -16.85 13.42 -5.77
C SER A 131 -16.32 14.68 -5.10
N GLY A 132 -15.02 14.92 -5.23
CA GLY A 132 -14.39 16.16 -4.77
C GLY A 132 -14.38 16.33 -3.25
N LEU A 133 -14.66 15.27 -2.47
CA LEU A 133 -14.53 15.28 -1.00
C LEU A 133 -13.08 15.53 -0.56
N LEU A 134 -12.11 15.09 -1.34
CA LEU A 134 -10.67 15.26 -1.12
C LEU A 134 -10.07 16.38 -1.98
N ARG A 135 -10.91 17.15 -2.67
CA ARG A 135 -10.45 18.26 -3.51
C ARG A 135 -9.73 19.27 -2.63
N SER A 136 -8.53 19.65 -3.05
CA SER A 136 -7.67 20.59 -2.31
C SER A 136 -7.43 20.19 -0.84
N ASP A 137 -7.47 18.90 -0.51
CA ASP A 137 -7.18 18.45 0.85
C ASP A 137 -5.73 18.82 1.26
N PRO A 138 -5.54 19.52 2.39
CA PRO A 138 -4.23 20.03 2.82
C PRO A 138 -3.27 18.91 3.23
N LEU A 139 -3.79 17.77 3.69
CA LEU A 139 -2.96 16.62 4.08
C LEU A 139 -2.40 15.95 2.82
N LEU A 140 -3.24 15.67 1.83
CA LEU A 140 -2.80 15.03 0.58
C LEU A 140 -1.86 15.93 -0.23
N SER A 141 -2.17 17.22 -0.34
CA SER A 141 -1.27 18.18 -1.00
C SER A 141 0.08 18.28 -0.28
N GLY A 142 0.07 18.34 1.06
CA GLY A 142 1.30 18.34 1.86
C GLY A 142 2.15 17.07 1.68
N ILE A 143 1.53 15.89 1.51
CA ILE A 143 2.26 14.66 1.18
C ILE A 143 2.95 14.78 -0.18
N VAL A 144 2.22 15.21 -1.22
CA VAL A 144 2.77 15.37 -2.58
C VAL A 144 3.94 16.37 -2.59
N ASP A 145 3.81 17.48 -1.87
CA ASP A 145 4.87 18.50 -1.79
C ASP A 145 6.11 17.98 -1.07
N LYS A 146 5.95 17.24 0.04
CA LYS A 146 7.08 16.58 0.72
C LYS A 146 7.73 15.51 -0.15
N MET A 147 6.95 14.75 -0.91
CA MET A 147 7.48 13.75 -1.86
C MET A 147 8.33 14.43 -2.93
N ARG A 148 7.87 15.56 -3.48
CA ARG A 148 8.66 16.36 -4.44
C ARG A 148 9.94 16.89 -3.78
N GLN A 149 9.83 17.49 -2.60
CA GLN A 149 11.00 18.02 -1.87
C GLN A 149 12.07 16.93 -1.66
N ALA A 150 11.67 15.72 -1.27
CA ALA A 150 12.58 14.60 -1.07
C ALA A 150 13.42 14.24 -2.31
N LEU A 151 12.88 14.48 -3.52
CA LEU A 151 13.52 14.17 -4.80
C LEU A 151 14.49 15.25 -5.29
N TYR A 152 14.21 16.53 -5.00
CA TYR A 152 15.06 17.64 -5.45
C TYR A 152 16.18 18.00 -4.49
N THR A 153 16.05 17.67 -3.20
CA THR A 153 17.11 17.92 -2.22
C THR A 153 18.33 17.05 -2.54
N PRO A 154 19.52 17.62 -2.78
CA PRO A 154 20.74 16.84 -3.00
C PRO A 154 21.06 15.92 -1.82
N VAL A 155 21.73 14.80 -2.08
CA VAL A 155 22.19 13.86 -1.04
C VAL A 155 23.59 14.24 -0.61
N SER A 156 23.71 14.70 0.64
CA SER A 156 24.99 15.12 1.21
C SER A 156 26.01 13.97 1.27
N GLY A 157 27.28 14.28 1.06
CA GLY A 157 28.37 13.28 1.12
C GLY A 157 28.62 12.52 -0.18
N LEU A 158 27.89 12.85 -1.25
CA LEU A 158 28.17 12.40 -2.62
C LEU A 158 28.93 13.44 -3.42
N ARG A 159 29.44 13.03 -4.58
CA ARG A 159 30.08 13.91 -5.55
C ARG A 159 29.00 14.82 -6.16
N SER A 160 29.31 16.10 -6.39
CA SER A 160 28.34 17.11 -6.82
C SER A 160 27.71 16.87 -8.19
N ASP A 161 28.29 15.99 -9.02
CA ASP A 161 27.78 15.54 -10.31
C ASP A 161 27.00 14.22 -10.21
N MET A 162 26.73 13.72 -8.99
CA MET A 162 26.02 12.45 -8.73
C MET A 162 25.21 12.50 -7.42
N ASP A 163 24.93 13.69 -6.88
CA ASP A 163 24.21 13.89 -5.62
C ASP A 163 22.71 14.12 -5.81
N SER A 164 22.23 14.17 -7.06
CA SER A 164 20.83 14.46 -7.39
C SER A 164 20.33 13.66 -8.58
N LEU A 165 19.00 13.54 -8.69
CA LEU A 165 18.32 12.76 -9.74
C LEU A 165 18.58 13.30 -11.15
N ILE A 166 18.68 14.62 -11.29
CA ILE A 166 18.86 15.26 -12.60
C ILE A 166 20.20 14.87 -13.22
N GLU A 167 21.25 14.70 -12.41
CA GLU A 167 22.59 14.31 -12.86
C GLU A 167 22.63 12.87 -13.39
N ILE A 168 21.75 12.00 -12.90
CA ILE A 168 21.62 10.62 -13.38
C ILE A 168 20.51 10.45 -14.42
N GLY A 169 20.00 11.55 -14.98
CA GLY A 169 19.00 11.52 -16.05
C GLY A 169 17.56 11.35 -15.60
N ILE A 170 17.25 11.54 -14.31
CA ILE A 170 15.88 11.51 -13.80
C ILE A 170 15.41 12.94 -13.56
N THR A 171 14.47 13.40 -14.37
CA THR A 171 13.98 14.78 -14.36
C THR A 171 12.50 14.84 -14.04
N THR A 172 11.98 16.05 -13.86
CA THR A 172 10.54 16.28 -13.77
C THR A 172 10.04 17.04 -14.98
N GLY A 173 8.78 16.79 -15.34
CA GLY A 173 8.15 17.43 -16.48
C GLY A 173 7.71 18.86 -16.21
N GLY A 174 6.84 19.39 -17.08
CA GLY A 174 6.25 20.70 -16.87
C GLY A 174 5.37 20.77 -15.61
N TYR A 175 5.07 21.99 -15.16
CA TYR A 175 4.22 22.22 -13.98
C TYR A 175 2.86 21.50 -14.08
N TRP A 176 2.30 21.39 -15.28
CA TRP A 176 1.02 20.71 -15.56
C TRP A 176 1.05 19.20 -15.30
N GLU A 177 2.24 18.59 -15.27
CA GLU A 177 2.41 17.16 -14.98
C GLU A 177 2.46 16.88 -13.47
N LYS A 178 2.33 17.93 -12.65
CA LYS A 178 2.19 17.82 -11.19
C LYS A 178 3.32 16.98 -10.57
N GLY A 179 4.54 17.16 -11.05
CA GLY A 179 5.75 16.57 -10.47
C GLY A 179 6.03 15.12 -10.85
N LYS A 180 5.45 14.62 -11.93
CA LYS A 180 5.87 13.33 -12.52
C LYS A 180 7.35 13.31 -12.87
N LEU A 181 7.96 12.13 -12.71
CA LEU A 181 9.33 11.85 -13.08
C LEU A 181 9.42 11.29 -14.50
N HIS A 182 10.49 11.68 -15.19
CA HIS A 182 10.88 11.23 -16.52
C HIS A 182 12.29 10.67 -16.47
N LEU A 183 12.54 9.61 -17.23
CA LEU A 183 13.84 8.95 -17.28
C LEU A 183 14.51 9.12 -18.65
N ASP A 184 15.69 9.71 -18.65
CA ASP A 184 16.68 9.58 -19.72
C ASP A 184 17.54 8.33 -19.45
N GLU A 185 17.16 7.22 -20.09
CA GLU A 185 17.83 5.94 -19.89
C GLU A 185 19.31 5.97 -20.33
N SER A 186 19.66 6.76 -21.34
CA SER A 186 21.05 6.86 -21.81
C SER A 186 21.93 7.49 -20.73
N LYS A 187 21.47 8.60 -20.14
CA LYS A 187 22.21 9.26 -19.04
C LYS A 187 22.32 8.39 -17.81
N LEU A 188 21.25 7.66 -17.47
CA LEU A 188 21.29 6.73 -16.34
C LEU A 188 22.31 5.61 -16.57
N ARG A 189 22.33 5.03 -17.78
CA ARG A 189 23.31 4.01 -18.15
C ARG A 189 24.74 4.54 -18.10
N ASP A 190 24.97 5.76 -18.58
CA ASP A 190 26.28 6.41 -18.52
C ASP A 190 26.73 6.68 -17.07
N ALA A 191 25.81 7.11 -16.20
CA ALA A 191 26.09 7.31 -14.78
C ALA A 191 26.43 5.98 -14.08
N LEU A 192 25.67 4.92 -14.36
CA LEU A 192 25.92 3.57 -13.85
C LEU A 192 27.23 2.98 -14.38
N ALA A 193 27.59 3.24 -15.64
CA ALA A 193 28.86 2.78 -16.19
C ALA A 193 30.07 3.50 -15.55
N LYS A 194 29.91 4.77 -15.14
CA LYS A 194 30.95 5.55 -14.47
C LYS A 194 31.15 5.14 -13.02
N ASP A 195 30.08 5.07 -12.24
CA ASP A 195 30.14 4.69 -10.82
C ASP A 195 28.79 4.10 -10.34
N PRO A 196 28.62 2.77 -10.41
CA PRO A 196 27.42 2.11 -9.90
C PRO A 196 27.21 2.32 -8.38
N ASN A 197 28.30 2.46 -7.62
CA ASN A 197 28.23 2.62 -6.17
C ASN A 197 27.72 4.00 -5.78
N ALA A 198 28.09 5.05 -6.53
CA ALA A 198 27.56 6.39 -6.32
C ALA A 198 26.05 6.42 -6.56
N VAL A 199 25.57 5.83 -7.66
CA VAL A 199 24.12 5.71 -7.95
C VAL A 199 23.42 4.91 -6.85
N ALA A 200 23.99 3.77 -6.42
CA ALA A 200 23.40 3.00 -5.32
C ALA A 200 23.28 3.82 -4.02
N LYS A 201 24.32 4.60 -3.68
CA LYS A 201 24.30 5.45 -2.49
C LYS A 201 23.28 6.59 -2.59
N LEU A 202 23.10 7.18 -3.77
CA LEU A 202 22.09 8.23 -4.01
C LEU A 202 20.69 7.79 -3.56
N PHE A 203 20.34 6.51 -3.76
CA PHE A 203 19.05 5.98 -3.35
C PHE A 203 19.03 5.39 -1.95
N THR A 204 20.10 4.71 -1.53
CA THR A 204 20.05 3.77 -0.39
C THR A 204 20.79 4.22 0.86
N VAL A 205 21.54 5.33 0.83
CA VAL A 205 22.25 5.81 2.04
C VAL A 205 21.24 5.98 3.18
N PHE A 206 21.55 5.39 4.31
CA PHE A 206 20.80 5.55 5.54
C PHE A 206 21.71 6.21 6.58
N SER A 207 21.19 7.28 7.16
CA SER A 207 21.78 8.03 8.26
C SER A 207 20.74 8.10 9.37
N ASP A 208 21.12 7.65 10.56
CA ASP A 208 20.31 7.77 11.77
C ASP A 208 20.38 9.19 12.39
N ASP A 209 20.89 10.15 11.62
CA ASP A 209 21.03 11.53 12.06
C ASP A 209 19.68 12.26 11.99
N LYS A 210 19.53 13.30 12.81
CA LYS A 210 18.35 14.17 12.79
C LYS A 210 18.20 14.90 11.46
N ASN A 211 19.30 15.03 10.71
CA ASN A 211 19.29 15.59 9.37
C ASN A 211 18.97 14.52 8.32
N THR A 212 17.70 14.47 7.91
CA THR A 212 17.21 13.57 6.86
C THR A 212 17.79 13.87 5.47
N ASP A 213 18.46 15.01 5.29
CA ASP A 213 19.14 15.36 4.03
C ASP A 213 20.43 14.56 3.80
N ASN A 214 20.85 13.77 4.79
CA ASN A 214 21.91 12.78 4.59
C ASN A 214 21.37 11.45 4.05
N ASN A 215 20.05 11.22 4.14
CA ASN A 215 19.45 10.00 3.65
C ASN A 215 19.37 9.99 2.12
N GLY A 216 19.50 8.81 1.55
CA GLY A 216 19.24 8.55 0.15
C GLY A 216 17.76 8.75 -0.18
N ILE A 217 17.50 8.95 -1.47
CA ILE A 217 16.20 9.38 -1.97
C ILE A 217 15.10 8.36 -1.66
N ALA A 218 15.38 7.06 -1.76
CA ALA A 218 14.38 6.03 -1.47
C ALA A 218 14.02 6.00 0.01
N VAL A 219 15.01 6.22 0.89
CA VAL A 219 14.80 6.30 2.35
C VAL A 219 13.96 7.52 2.70
N ARG A 220 14.27 8.70 2.13
CA ARG A 220 13.48 9.91 2.35
C ARG A 220 12.04 9.74 1.87
N LEU A 221 11.86 9.19 0.68
CA LEU A 221 10.53 8.98 0.11
C LEU A 221 9.71 7.98 0.95
N TYR A 222 10.35 6.90 1.40
CA TYR A 222 9.73 5.94 2.32
C TYR A 222 9.25 6.62 3.61
N ASN A 223 10.08 7.46 4.22
CA ASN A 223 9.72 8.19 5.44
C ASN A 223 8.55 9.16 5.20
N VAL A 224 8.55 9.89 4.08
CA VAL A 224 7.45 10.80 3.71
C VAL A 224 6.15 10.04 3.52
N ILE A 225 6.18 8.93 2.78
CA ILE A 225 4.98 8.10 2.53
C ILE A 225 4.49 7.52 3.86
N LYS A 226 5.38 6.99 4.69
CA LYS A 226 5.03 6.43 6.00
C LYS A 226 4.37 7.47 6.90
N SER A 227 5.00 8.63 7.08
CA SER A 227 4.39 9.71 7.88
C SER A 227 3.07 10.23 7.27
N GLY A 228 2.96 10.20 5.94
CA GLY A 228 1.71 10.50 5.23
C GLY A 228 0.60 9.50 5.57
N MET A 229 0.90 8.20 5.50
CA MET A 229 0.00 7.13 5.88
C MET A 229 -0.41 7.24 7.36
N ASP A 230 0.55 7.48 8.26
CA ASP A 230 0.28 7.68 9.69
C ASP A 230 -0.70 8.86 9.90
N SER A 231 -0.47 9.99 9.21
CA SER A 231 -1.35 11.16 9.29
C SER A 231 -2.76 10.88 8.74
N ILE A 232 -2.87 10.06 7.69
CA ILE A 232 -4.17 9.62 7.15
C ILE A 232 -4.87 8.72 8.17
N THR A 233 -4.17 7.77 8.76
CA THR A 233 -4.69 6.86 9.78
C THR A 233 -5.14 7.61 11.03
N ASP A 234 -4.42 8.63 11.48
CA ASP A 234 -4.82 9.46 12.61
C ASP A 234 -6.11 10.26 12.33
N LYS A 235 -6.27 10.72 11.08
CA LYS A 235 -7.44 11.49 10.66
C LYS A 235 -8.67 10.60 10.41
N ALA A 236 -8.50 9.49 9.70
CA ALA A 236 -9.58 8.68 9.14
C ALA A 236 -9.73 7.27 9.75
N GLY A 237 -8.77 6.81 10.56
CA GLY A 237 -8.77 5.48 11.15
C GLY A 237 -8.23 4.41 10.21
N GLY A 238 -8.37 3.13 10.58
CA GLY A 238 -8.10 1.99 9.70
C GLY A 238 -6.65 1.47 9.66
N GLY A 239 -5.81 1.81 10.64
CA GLY A 239 -4.50 1.17 10.79
C GLY A 239 -4.62 -0.28 11.28
N ASP A 240 -3.68 -1.14 10.88
CA ASP A 240 -3.66 -2.61 11.11
C ASP A 240 -3.77 -3.06 12.59
N TYR A 241 -3.77 -2.14 13.56
CA TYR A 241 -3.70 -2.44 15.00
C TYR A 241 -4.66 -1.63 15.88
N GLN A 242 -5.67 -0.95 15.32
CA GLN A 242 -6.63 -0.20 16.13
C GLN A 242 -7.87 -1.06 16.47
N LEU A 243 -7.92 -1.59 17.71
CA LEU A 243 -9.10 -2.27 18.28
C LEU A 243 -10.33 -1.34 18.34
N TYR A 244 -10.09 -0.04 18.50
CA TYR A 244 -11.11 1.01 18.52
C TYR A 244 -10.68 2.15 17.61
N ASP A 245 -11.58 2.59 16.74
CA ASP A 245 -11.33 3.75 15.87
C ASP A 245 -11.35 5.03 16.70
N ASN A 246 -10.17 5.51 17.09
CA ASN A 246 -9.99 6.78 17.83
C ASN A 246 -9.59 7.94 16.92
N SER A 247 -9.73 7.77 15.61
CA SER A 247 -9.44 8.80 14.63
C SER A 247 -10.33 10.03 14.81
N LEU A 248 -9.88 11.14 14.24
CA LEU A 248 -10.64 12.39 14.30
C LEU A 248 -12.02 12.24 13.65
N LEU A 249 -12.10 11.63 12.47
CA LEU A 249 -13.38 11.38 11.79
C LEU A 249 -14.23 10.37 12.56
N GLY A 250 -13.64 9.30 13.09
CA GLY A 250 -14.36 8.29 13.89
C GLY A 250 -15.02 8.90 15.14
N LYS A 251 -14.32 9.80 15.84
CA LYS A 251 -14.88 10.56 16.97
C LYS A 251 -16.02 11.48 16.53
N GLN A 252 -15.83 12.23 15.44
CA GLN A 252 -16.88 13.11 14.90
C GLN A 252 -18.14 12.34 14.49
N VAL A 253 -17.99 11.17 13.88
CA VAL A 253 -19.12 10.30 13.53
C VAL A 253 -19.87 9.84 14.78
N ARG A 254 -19.15 9.44 15.84
CA ARG A 254 -19.80 9.08 17.12
C ARG A 254 -20.55 10.25 17.74
N ASP A 255 -19.94 11.42 17.81
CA ASP A 255 -20.57 12.62 18.35
C ASP A 255 -21.85 12.99 17.55
N ILE A 256 -21.83 12.81 16.23
CA ILE A 256 -23.00 13.03 15.38
C ILE A 256 -24.08 11.99 15.66
N ASN A 257 -23.74 10.71 15.79
CA ASN A 257 -24.69 9.64 16.09
C ASN A 257 -25.36 9.84 17.45
N ASP A 258 -24.61 10.26 18.47
CA ASP A 258 -25.17 10.56 19.79
C ASP A 258 -26.18 11.71 19.71
N ARG A 259 -25.88 12.75 18.92
CA ARG A 259 -26.83 13.86 18.67
C ARG A 259 -28.06 13.40 17.91
N ILE A 260 -27.90 12.53 16.91
CA ILE A 260 -29.02 11.96 16.15
C ILE A 260 -29.94 11.19 17.11
N SER A 261 -29.38 10.33 17.97
CA SER A 261 -30.16 9.58 18.95
C SER A 261 -30.96 10.50 19.89
N ILE A 262 -30.35 11.58 20.38
CA ILE A 262 -31.05 12.55 21.24
C ILE A 262 -32.21 13.23 20.48
N MET A 263 -32.00 13.58 19.21
CA MET A 263 -33.05 14.20 18.39
C MET A 263 -34.19 13.23 18.08
N GLU A 264 -33.89 11.96 17.83
CA GLU A 264 -34.90 10.91 17.62
C GLU A 264 -35.79 10.73 18.85
N ASP A 265 -35.22 10.74 20.05
CA ASP A 265 -35.98 10.63 21.30
C ASP A 265 -36.85 11.88 21.57
N GLN A 266 -36.36 13.06 21.19
CA GLN A 266 -37.16 14.29 21.23
C GLN A 266 -38.34 14.24 20.26
N LEU A 267 -38.12 13.75 19.03
CA LEU A 267 -39.18 13.61 18.03
C LEU A 267 -40.27 12.64 18.50
N LYS A 268 -39.89 11.48 19.07
CA LYS A 268 -40.85 10.55 19.69
C LYS A 268 -41.66 11.21 20.80
N SER A 269 -41.01 12.01 21.65
CA SER A 269 -41.70 12.72 22.73
C SER A 269 -42.70 13.77 22.21
N ILE A 270 -42.37 14.43 21.10
CA ILE A 270 -43.26 15.39 20.42
C ILE A 270 -44.44 14.66 19.78
N GLU A 271 -44.19 13.55 19.10
CA GLU A 271 -45.20 12.68 18.50
C GLU A 271 -46.20 12.20 19.57
N ASP A 272 -45.72 11.65 20.69
CA ASP A 272 -46.55 11.23 21.83
C ASP A 272 -47.42 12.36 22.37
N ARG A 273 -46.87 13.58 22.45
CA ARG A 273 -47.62 14.76 22.89
C ARG A 273 -48.73 15.11 21.90
N TYR A 274 -48.45 15.07 20.59
CA TYR A 274 -49.47 15.35 19.58
C TYR A 274 -50.55 14.27 19.54
N TYR A 275 -50.20 12.99 19.72
CA TYR A 275 -51.21 11.94 19.87
C TYR A 275 -52.14 12.20 21.07
N ARG A 276 -51.58 12.57 22.24
CA ARG A 276 -52.40 12.90 23.42
C ARG A 276 -53.31 14.11 23.18
N GLN A 277 -52.81 15.16 22.53
CA GLN A 277 -53.61 16.34 22.19
C GLN A 277 -54.73 16.01 21.20
N PHE A 278 -54.43 15.18 20.20
CA PHE A 278 -55.41 14.72 19.23
C PHE A 278 -56.50 13.87 19.89
N THR A 279 -56.15 12.90 20.75
CA THR A 279 -57.12 12.10 21.50
C THR A 279 -57.99 12.97 22.43
N GLN A 280 -57.41 13.95 23.12
CA GLN A 280 -58.19 14.88 23.95
C GLN A 280 -59.14 15.73 23.12
N MET A 281 -58.71 16.17 21.93
CA MET A 281 -59.55 16.91 20.99
C MET A 281 -60.71 16.05 20.50
N GLU A 282 -60.48 14.79 20.13
CA GLU A 282 -61.54 13.85 19.75
C GLU A 282 -62.54 13.62 20.88
N GLN A 283 -62.06 13.45 22.11
CA GLN A 283 -62.93 13.31 23.29
C GLN A 283 -63.76 14.56 23.54
N ALA A 284 -63.16 15.75 23.43
CA ALA A 284 -63.86 17.03 23.57
C ALA A 284 -64.92 17.23 22.49
N ILE A 285 -64.62 16.89 21.23
CA ILE A 285 -65.58 16.92 20.12
C ILE A 285 -66.73 15.94 20.37
N ALA A 286 -66.44 14.72 20.83
CA ALA A 286 -67.46 13.74 21.17
C ALA A 286 -68.39 14.24 22.29
N ALA A 287 -67.82 14.83 23.35
CA ALA A 287 -68.58 15.43 24.44
C ALA A 287 -69.42 16.63 23.98
N MET A 288 -68.88 17.51 23.12
CA MET A 288 -69.62 18.63 22.53
C MET A 288 -70.77 18.15 21.64
N ASN A 289 -70.57 17.10 20.85
CA ASN A 289 -71.64 16.50 20.05
C ASN A 289 -72.74 15.92 20.94
N GLN A 290 -72.38 15.22 22.03
CA GLN A 290 -73.34 14.73 23.02
C GLN A 290 -74.12 15.88 23.67
N GLN A 291 -73.43 16.97 24.03
CA GLN A 291 -74.05 18.16 24.61
C GLN A 291 -74.99 18.87 23.62
N SER A 292 -74.58 19.00 22.35
CA SER A 292 -75.42 19.55 21.28
C SER A 292 -76.68 18.72 21.07
N MET A 293 -76.58 17.38 21.11
CA MET A 293 -77.75 16.49 21.02
C MET A 293 -78.68 16.64 22.23
N TRP A 294 -78.12 16.75 23.45
CA TRP A 294 -78.90 17.00 24.66
C TRP A 294 -79.64 18.34 24.61
N LEU A 295 -78.96 19.42 24.21
CA LEU A 295 -79.58 20.74 24.00
C LEU A 295 -80.66 20.71 22.92
N SER A 296 -80.43 20.00 21.80
CA SER A 296 -81.42 19.84 20.74
C SER A 296 -82.65 19.06 21.22
N GLN A 297 -82.50 18.04 22.06
CA GLN A 297 -83.63 17.31 22.64
C GLN A 297 -84.42 18.17 23.62
N GLN A 298 -83.74 18.99 24.43
CA GLN A 298 -84.40 19.85 25.40
C GLN A 298 -85.11 21.06 24.76
N LEU A 299 -84.53 21.64 23.71
CA LEU A 299 -85.18 22.67 22.89
C LEU A 299 -86.31 22.10 22.03
N GLY A 300 -86.22 20.84 21.60
CA GLY A 300 -87.29 20.13 20.90
C GLY A 300 -88.48 19.74 21.79
N MET A 301 -88.25 19.51 23.08
CA MET A 301 -89.32 19.24 24.06
C MET A 301 -89.98 20.51 24.63
N GLY A 302 -89.35 21.68 24.52
CA GLY A 302 -89.92 22.96 24.96
C GLY A 302 -90.84 23.66 23.95
N GLY A 303 -91.03 23.09 22.76
CA GLY A 303 -91.82 23.69 21.66
C GLY A 303 -93.22 23.10 21.44
N GLN A 304 -93.69 22.19 22.31
CA GLN A 304 -95.08 21.71 22.33
C GLN A 304 -95.72 22.08 23.66
N GLY A 305 -96.12 23.35 23.77
CA GLY A 305 -96.92 23.91 24.84
C GLY A 305 -97.75 25.05 24.28
#